data_AF-A0A8T4T3F7-F1
#
_entry.id   AF-A0A8T4T3F7-F1
#
_cell.length_a   1.000
_cell.length_b   1.000
_cell.length_c   1.000
_cell.angle_alpha   90.00
_cell.angle_beta   90.00
_cell.angle_gamma   90.00
#
_symmetry.space_group_name_H-M   'P 1'
#
loop_
_entity.id
_entity.type
_entity.pdbx_description
1 polymer ?
#
loop_
_entity_poly.entity_id
_entity_poly.type
_entity_poly.pdbx_seq_one_letter_code
_entity_poly.pdbx_strand_id
1 'polypeptide(L)'
;MKHLNKYSAFKETSIKLRNTEFKLLGNIKVSSFNFPLFKIDIKRVAIPSICLSAAIHGNEPSGVTGMLNWLNQNNYNNSINYKLFPIVNPFGYNFSRRTNHNRVNLNREFNKLVITSPGEQITIE
;
A
#
# COMPACT_ATOMS: atom_id res chain seq x y z
N MET A 1 -7.16 11.70 9.86
CA MET A 1 -7.25 11.49 8.40
C MET A 1 -7.45 10.01 8.12
N LYS A 2 -8.37 9.63 7.21
CA LYS A 2 -8.72 8.22 6.94
C LYS A 2 -7.49 7.37 6.60
N HIS A 3 -6.56 7.91 5.81
CA HIS A 3 -5.29 7.26 5.48
C HIS A 3 -4.42 7.03 6.73
N LEU A 4 -4.10 8.08 7.48
CA LEU A 4 -3.21 7.99 8.65
C LEU A 4 -3.77 7.04 9.73
N ASN A 5 -5.08 7.03 9.94
CA ASN A 5 -5.70 6.11 10.89
C ASN A 5 -5.45 4.65 10.49
N LYS A 6 -5.55 4.31 9.20
CA LYS A 6 -5.25 2.96 8.72
C LYS A 6 -3.75 2.66 8.71
N TYR A 7 -2.90 3.63 8.37
CA TYR A 7 -1.46 3.49 8.48
C TYR A 7 -1.03 3.07 9.90
N SER A 8 -1.51 3.78 10.92
CA SER A 8 -1.21 3.45 12.32
C SER A 8 -1.74 2.06 12.69
N ALA A 9 -2.97 1.73 12.31
CA ALA A 9 -3.54 0.41 12.59
C ALA A 9 -2.74 -0.73 11.95
N PHE A 10 -2.35 -0.60 10.67
CA PHE A 10 -1.51 -1.59 10.01
C PHE A 10 -0.14 -1.72 10.67
N LYS A 11 0.47 -0.59 11.08
CA LYS A 11 1.76 -0.60 11.77
C LYS A 11 1.65 -1.33 13.11
N GLU A 12 0.66 -0.99 13.92
CA GLU A 12 0.40 -1.60 15.23
C GLU A 12 0.05 -3.09 15.14
N THR A 13 -0.71 -3.50 14.13
CA THR A 13 -0.99 -4.91 13.88
C THR A 13 0.29 -5.64 13.48
N SER A 14 1.05 -5.10 12.53
CA SER A 14 2.24 -5.77 11.97
C SER A 14 3.31 -6.07 13.02
N ILE A 15 3.56 -5.15 13.96
CA ILE A 15 4.57 -5.34 15.02
C ILE A 15 4.23 -6.47 16.00
N LYS A 16 2.96 -6.89 16.07
CA LYS A 16 2.51 -7.99 16.94
C LYS A 16 2.66 -9.35 16.27
N LEU A 17 2.91 -9.39 14.97
CA LEU A 17 2.95 -10.62 14.18
C LEU A 17 4.37 -11.17 14.05
N ARG A 18 4.52 -12.50 14.14
CA ARG A 18 5.82 -13.17 13.99
C ARG A 18 6.33 -13.08 12.55
N ASN A 19 7.64 -12.90 12.40
CA ASN A 19 8.36 -12.76 11.14
C ASN A 19 7.64 -11.79 10.17
N THR A 20 7.15 -10.67 10.70
CA THR A 20 6.44 -9.65 9.96
C THR A 20 7.21 -8.34 10.03
N GLU A 21 7.39 -7.70 8.88
CA GLU A 21 8.15 -6.47 8.72
C GLU A 21 7.23 -5.39 8.13
N PHE A 22 7.02 -4.29 8.87
CA PHE A 22 6.39 -3.09 8.34
C PHE A 22 7.45 -2.19 7.73
N LYS A 23 7.32 -1.84 6.45
CA LYS A 23 8.30 -1.00 5.74
C LYS A 23 7.64 0.24 5.15
N LEU A 24 8.13 1.41 5.56
CA LEU A 24 7.86 2.66 4.87
C LEU A 24 8.61 2.66 3.53
N LEU A 25 7.88 2.90 2.44
CA LEU A 25 8.41 2.96 1.08
C LEU A 25 8.72 4.38 0.65
N GLY A 26 8.00 5.36 1.19
CA GLY A 26 8.17 6.76 0.86
C GLY A 26 7.03 7.60 1.43
N ASN A 27 7.01 8.87 1.03
CA ASN A 27 6.00 9.83 1.44
C ASN A 27 5.50 10.58 0.21
N ILE A 28 4.19 10.60 0.00
CA ILE A 28 3.55 11.38 -1.06
C ILE A 28 3.06 12.70 -0.44
N LYS A 29 3.73 13.79 -0.78
CA LYS A 29 3.35 15.15 -0.34
C LYS A 29 2.43 15.78 -1.38
N VAL A 30 1.27 16.26 -0.94
CA VAL A 30 0.30 16.98 -1.80
C VAL A 30 -0.19 18.20 -1.03
N SER A 31 0.25 19.40 -1.43
CA SER A 31 -0.01 20.64 -0.72
C SER A 31 0.38 20.52 0.78
N SER A 32 -0.56 20.65 1.72
CA SER A 32 -0.35 20.49 3.16
C SER A 32 -0.48 19.05 3.68
N PHE A 33 -0.78 18.09 2.79
CA PHE A 33 -0.97 16.69 3.17
C PHE A 33 0.31 15.87 2.94
N ASN A 34 0.62 15.00 3.90
CA ASN A 34 1.69 14.00 3.78
C ASN A 34 1.11 12.60 3.96
N PHE A 35 1.28 11.76 2.94
CA PHE A 35 0.77 10.39 2.92
C PHE A 35 1.93 9.38 2.91
N PRO A 36 2.21 8.70 4.04
CA PRO A 36 3.22 7.65 4.06
C PRO A 36 2.77 6.46 3.21
N LEU A 37 3.56 6.09 2.21
CA LEU A 37 3.37 4.87 1.44
C LEU A 37 4.14 3.73 2.12
N PHE A 38 3.50 2.59 2.31
CA PHE A 38 4.06 1.50 3.10
C PHE A 38 3.66 0.14 2.56
N LYS A 39 4.40 -0.87 2.99
CA LYS A 39 4.09 -2.28 2.77
C LYS A 39 4.33 -3.09 4.04
N ILE A 40 3.81 -4.31 4.03
CA ILE A 40 4.06 -5.30 5.08
C ILE A 40 4.55 -6.58 4.40
N ASP A 41 5.69 -7.10 4.86
CA ASP A 41 6.17 -8.42 4.45
C ASP A 41 5.95 -9.41 5.60
N ILE A 42 5.34 -10.56 5.33
CA ILE A 42 5.24 -11.68 6.26
C ILE A 42 6.11 -12.80 5.68
N LYS A 43 7.27 -13.04 6.29
CA LYS A 43 8.28 -14.00 5.81
C LYS A 43 8.07 -15.37 6.48
N ARG A 44 8.13 -16.43 5.68
CA ARG A 44 7.98 -17.83 6.08
C ARG A 44 8.99 -18.70 5.33
N VAL A 45 9.17 -19.93 5.81
CA VAL A 45 10.16 -20.88 5.27
C VAL A 45 9.59 -21.50 3.98
N ALA A 46 10.03 -20.99 2.82
CA ALA A 46 9.76 -21.46 1.44
C ALA A 46 8.41 -21.08 0.76
N ILE A 47 8.39 -21.31 -0.57
CA ILE A 47 7.40 -20.92 -1.59
C ILE A 47 6.08 -21.71 -1.43
N PRO A 48 4.90 -21.11 -1.71
CA PRO A 48 4.68 -19.95 -2.57
C PRO A 48 4.73 -18.57 -1.88
N SER A 49 4.68 -17.51 -2.70
CA SER A 49 4.51 -16.12 -2.24
C SER A 49 3.24 -15.52 -2.82
N ILE A 50 2.49 -14.78 -2.00
CA ILE A 50 1.28 -14.07 -2.41
C ILE A 50 1.49 -12.56 -2.24
N CYS A 51 1.09 -11.80 -3.25
CA CYS A 51 1.02 -10.34 -3.19
C CYS A 51 -0.44 -9.89 -3.10
N LEU A 52 -0.77 -9.12 -2.07
CA LEU A 52 -2.10 -8.51 -1.93
C LEU A 52 -1.96 -6.98 -2.00
N SER A 53 -2.75 -6.34 -2.85
CA SER A 53 -2.81 -4.89 -2.96
C SER A 53 -4.26 -4.41 -2.84
N ALA A 54 -4.45 -3.23 -2.24
CA ALA A 54 -5.77 -2.64 -2.08
C ALA A 54 -5.73 -1.12 -2.25
N ALA A 55 -6.92 -0.54 -2.46
CA ALA A 55 -7.12 0.88 -2.72
C ALA A 55 -6.20 1.44 -3.82
N ILE A 56 -6.07 0.73 -4.95
CA ILE A 56 -5.51 1.29 -6.18
C ILE A 56 -6.44 2.41 -6.67
N HIS A 57 -7.75 2.14 -6.66
CA HIS A 57 -8.75 3.19 -6.62
C HIS A 57 -9.08 3.51 -5.16
N GLY A 58 -8.90 4.76 -4.77
CA GLY A 58 -9.04 5.15 -3.38
C GLY A 58 -10.49 5.15 -2.86
N ASN A 59 -11.47 5.24 -3.75
CA ASN A 59 -12.89 5.13 -3.43
C ASN A 59 -13.37 3.68 -3.20
N GLU A 60 -12.48 2.69 -3.25
CA GLU A 60 -12.77 1.26 -3.01
C GLU A 60 -12.13 0.79 -1.68
N PRO A 61 -12.66 1.20 -0.50
CA PRO A 61 -12.00 0.99 0.79
C PRO A 61 -12.12 -0.43 1.36
N SER A 62 -13.01 -1.27 0.83
CA SER A 62 -13.32 -2.59 1.37
C SER A 62 -12.10 -3.51 1.41
N GLY A 63 -11.25 -3.48 0.38
CA GLY A 63 -10.01 -4.27 0.35
C GLY A 63 -9.04 -3.89 1.48
N VAL A 64 -8.96 -2.60 1.83
CA VAL A 64 -8.11 -2.10 2.94
C VAL A 64 -8.62 -2.64 4.27
N THR A 65 -9.93 -2.56 4.50
CA THR A 65 -10.55 -3.06 5.74
C THR A 65 -10.49 -4.58 5.83
N GLY A 66 -10.75 -5.29 4.74
CA GLY A 66 -10.67 -6.75 4.68
C GLY A 66 -9.26 -7.25 4.99
N MET A 67 -8.24 -6.62 4.40
CA MET A 67 -6.84 -6.96 4.66
C MET A 67 -6.44 -6.72 6.13
N LEU A 68 -6.86 -5.61 6.73
CA LEU A 68 -6.58 -5.33 8.14
C LEU A 68 -7.26 -6.34 9.07
N ASN A 69 -8.53 -6.68 8.80
CA ASN A 69 -9.27 -7.68 9.57
C ASN A 69 -8.62 -9.06 9.45
N TRP A 70 -8.24 -9.44 8.25
CA TRP A 70 -7.54 -10.69 7.97
C TRP A 70 -6.21 -10.81 8.74
N LEU A 71 -5.42 -9.73 8.81
CA LEU A 71 -4.21 -9.68 9.64
C LEU A 71 -4.52 -9.79 11.13
N ASN A 72 -5.50 -9.04 11.63
CA ASN A 72 -5.88 -9.05 13.05
C ASN A 72 -6.38 -10.42 13.52
N GLN A 73 -7.01 -11.18 12.64
CA GLN A 73 -7.50 -12.53 12.93
C GLN A 73 -6.42 -13.60 12.79
N ASN A 74 -5.19 -13.26 12.36
CA ASN A 74 -4.14 -14.22 12.03
C ASN A 74 -4.58 -15.28 10.99
N ASN A 75 -5.49 -14.91 10.08
CA ASN A 75 -6.15 -15.84 9.16
C ASN A 75 -5.32 -16.17 7.90
N TYR A 76 -4.01 -16.32 8.05
CA TYR A 76 -3.08 -16.54 6.95
C TYR A 76 -2.30 -17.86 7.11
N ASN A 77 -2.05 -18.52 5.98
CA ASN A 77 -1.31 -19.79 5.96
C ASN A 77 0.17 -19.57 6.32
N ASN A 78 0.67 -20.29 7.34
CA ASN A 78 2.03 -20.17 7.84
C ASN A 78 3.12 -20.75 6.91
N SER A 79 2.74 -21.42 5.84
CA SER A 79 3.65 -21.95 4.81
C SER A 79 3.75 -21.04 3.57
N ILE A 80 3.17 -19.84 3.63
CA ILE A 80 3.16 -18.89 2.50
C ILE A 80 3.81 -17.57 2.92
N ASN A 81 4.61 -17.00 2.03
CA ASN A 81 5.11 -15.63 2.17
C ASN A 81 4.05 -14.64 1.70
N TYR A 82 3.84 -13.54 2.42
CA TYR A 82 2.91 -12.49 2.00
C TYR A 82 3.62 -11.15 1.84
N LYS A 83 3.26 -10.44 0.76
CA LYS A 83 3.65 -9.05 0.53
C LYS A 83 2.38 -8.23 0.38
N LEU A 84 2.18 -7.28 1.27
CA LEU A 84 0.95 -6.52 1.37
C LEU A 84 1.22 -5.06 1.02
N PHE A 85 0.39 -4.51 0.13
CA PHE A 85 0.34 -3.09 -0.23
C PHE A 85 -1.06 -2.56 0.10
N PRO A 86 -1.32 -2.21 1.38
CA PRO A 86 -2.69 -2.04 1.82
C PRO A 86 -3.39 -0.81 1.25
N ILE A 87 -2.63 0.25 0.94
CA ILE A 87 -3.19 1.47 0.35
C ILE A 87 -2.23 1.98 -0.73
N VAL A 88 -2.52 1.66 -1.99
CA VAL A 88 -1.68 2.05 -3.14
C VAL A 88 -1.91 3.52 -3.53
N ASN A 89 -3.16 4.01 -3.48
CA ASN A 89 -3.50 5.42 -3.75
C ASN A 89 -3.94 6.12 -2.45
N PRO A 90 -3.01 6.63 -1.63
CA PRO A 90 -3.36 7.17 -0.32
C PRO A 90 -4.11 8.50 -0.39
N PHE A 91 -3.83 9.35 -1.38
CA PHE A 91 -4.61 10.56 -1.63
C PHE A 91 -6.06 10.21 -1.96
N GLY A 92 -6.26 9.34 -2.97
CA GLY A 92 -7.59 8.90 -3.35
C GLY A 92 -8.30 8.22 -2.19
N TYR A 93 -7.60 7.41 -1.39
CA TYR A 93 -8.18 6.72 -0.25
C TYR A 93 -8.69 7.70 0.81
N ASN A 94 -7.92 8.75 1.09
CA ASN A 94 -8.28 9.77 2.06
C ASN A 94 -9.48 10.62 1.62
N PHE A 95 -9.57 10.94 0.33
CA PHE A 95 -10.63 11.79 -0.24
C PHE A 95 -11.73 11.00 -0.96
N SER A 96 -11.76 9.67 -0.83
CA SER A 96 -12.71 8.78 -1.51
C SER A 96 -12.79 9.02 -3.02
N ARG A 97 -11.64 9.11 -3.70
CA ARG A 97 -11.51 9.31 -5.14
C ARG A 97 -10.92 8.09 -5.85
N ARG A 98 -11.37 7.85 -7.08
CA ARG A 98 -10.85 6.80 -7.95
C ARG A 98 -9.39 7.04 -8.35
N THR A 99 -9.05 8.28 -8.68
CA THR A 99 -7.74 8.71 -9.17
C THR A 99 -6.82 9.20 -8.05
N ASN A 100 -5.53 9.36 -8.34
CA ASN A 100 -4.60 10.06 -7.44
C ASN A 100 -4.82 11.59 -7.49
N HIS A 101 -3.92 12.36 -6.87
CA HIS A 101 -3.99 13.84 -6.83
C HIS A 101 -3.88 14.50 -8.21
N ASN A 102 -3.14 13.89 -9.14
CA ASN A 102 -2.97 14.35 -10.52
C ASN A 102 -4.09 13.84 -11.46
N ARG A 103 -5.23 13.39 -10.92
CA ARG A 103 -6.35 12.82 -11.70
C ARG A 103 -5.96 11.58 -12.51
N VAL A 104 -4.87 10.91 -12.16
CA VAL A 104 -4.39 9.70 -12.84
C VAL A 104 -5.06 8.46 -12.25
N ASN A 105 -5.52 7.57 -13.12
CA ASN A 105 -5.98 6.24 -12.73
C ASN A 105 -4.78 5.27 -12.65
N LEU A 106 -4.33 4.97 -11.43
CA LEU A 106 -3.16 4.11 -11.21
C LEU A 106 -3.32 2.71 -11.85
N ASN A 107 -4.54 2.17 -11.90
CA ASN A 107 -4.81 0.85 -12.50
C ASN A 107 -4.91 0.86 -14.04
N ARG A 108 -4.50 1.96 -14.68
CA ARG A 108 -4.35 2.08 -16.14
C ARG A 108 -2.92 2.46 -16.55
N GLU A 109 -2.10 2.83 -15.58
CA GLU A 109 -0.78 3.42 -15.79
C GLU A 109 0.36 2.58 -15.18
N PHE A 110 0.03 1.46 -14.53
CA PHE A 110 1.00 0.62 -13.79
C PHE A 110 2.17 0.10 -14.65
N ASN A 111 1.93 -0.13 -15.96
CA ASN A 111 2.93 -0.65 -16.89
C ASN A 111 3.52 0.43 -17.81
N LYS A 112 3.21 1.71 -17.58
CA LYS A 112 3.91 2.78 -18.29
C LYS A 112 5.24 2.97 -17.60
N LEU A 113 6.21 2.14 -17.99
CA LEU A 113 7.61 2.43 -17.74
C LEU A 113 7.89 3.79 -18.38
N VAL A 114 8.08 4.82 -17.56
CA VAL A 114 8.94 5.92 -18.00
C VAL A 114 10.33 5.30 -17.99
N ILE A 115 10.76 4.79 -19.15
CA ILE A 115 12.17 4.50 -19.38
C ILE A 115 12.83 5.86 -19.43
N THR A 116 13.21 6.40 -18.27
CA THR A 116 14.19 7.49 -18.26
C THR A 116 15.54 6.87 -18.58
N SER A 117 16.28 7.51 -19.46
CA SER A 117 17.70 7.20 -19.63
C SER A 117 18.40 7.38 -18.27
N PRO A 118 19.47 6.63 -17.97
CA PRO A 118 20.21 6.84 -16.73
C PRO A 118 20.62 8.31 -16.60
N GLY A 119 20.04 9.03 -15.64
CA GLY A 119 20.36 10.45 -15.37
C GLY A 119 19.19 11.44 -15.46
N GLU A 120 18.03 11.07 -16.00
CA GLU A 120 16.88 11.99 -16.03
C GLU A 120 16.08 11.96 -14.72
N GLN A 121 16.04 13.11 -14.03
CA GLN A 121 15.13 13.32 -12.91
C GLN A 121 13.69 13.37 -13.42
N ILE A 122 12.81 12.59 -12.79
CA ILE A 122 11.38 12.60 -13.08
C ILE A 122 10.80 13.89 -12.49
N THR A 123 10.60 14.89 -13.33
CA THR A 123 9.72 16.02 -13.02
C THR A 123 8.30 15.55 -13.27
N ILE A 124 7.52 15.35 -12.21
CA ILE A 124 6.08 15.11 -12.33
C ILE A 124 5.42 16.48 -12.38
N GLU A 125 4.99 16.91 -13.57
CA GLU A 125 4.03 18.01 -13.73
C GLU A 125 2.63 17.61 -13.21
#